data_AF-A0AAN9FFN9-F1
#
_entry.id   AF-A0AAN9FFN9-F1
#
_cell.length_a   1.000
_cell.length_b   1.000
_cell.length_c   1.000
_cell.angle_alpha   90.00
_cell.angle_beta   90.00
_cell.angle_gamma   90.00
#
_symmetry.space_group_name_H-M   'P 1'
#
loop_
_entity.id
_entity.type
_entity.pdbx_description
1 polymer ?
#
loop_
_entity_poly.entity_id
_entity_poly.type
_entity_poly.pdbx_seq_one_letter_code
_entity_poly.pdbx_strand_id
1 'polypeptide(L)'
;MVRIDMDGSYLGEEKRAGFGGVIRDNNGSWIVGFSSFLGDCAILLVELLGMRHGLALVWEKVIHDIRKFLSLGWIALVQHNLREANSVTNFLAKLGVRSSTSLTSNSPQDCSSLLLLMQ
;
A
#
# COMPACT_ATOMS: atom_id res chain seq x y z
N MET A 1 -11.56 11.99 -4.13
CA MET A 1 -10.72 11.63 -2.98
C MET A 1 -9.70 10.59 -3.43
N VAL A 2 -8.46 10.69 -2.98
CA VAL A 2 -7.44 9.65 -3.19
C VAL A 2 -7.41 8.79 -1.93
N ARG A 3 -7.44 7.48 -2.08
CA ARG A 3 -7.41 6.54 -0.96
C ARG A 3 -6.11 5.73 -1.00
N ILE A 4 -5.46 5.60 0.15
CA ILE A 4 -4.33 4.71 0.35
C ILE A 4 -4.79 3.61 1.30
N ASP A 5 -4.59 2.37 0.91
CA ASP A 5 -4.76 1.20 1.77
C ASP A 5 -3.45 0.46 1.86
N MET A 6 -3.14 -0.08 3.03
CA MET A 6 -1.90 -0.79 3.26
C MET A 6 -2.00 -1.75 4.42
N ASP A 7 -1.09 -2.72 4.47
CA ASP A 7 -0.99 -3.73 5.51
C ASP A 7 0.47 -4.15 5.70
N GLY A 8 0.80 -4.58 6.91
CA GLY A 8 2.08 -5.19 7.27
C GLY A 8 1.96 -6.69 7.45
N SER A 9 3.01 -7.41 7.12
CA SER A 9 3.10 -8.86 7.33
C SER A 9 4.43 -9.25 7.96
N TYR A 10 4.39 -10.24 8.84
CA TYR A 10 5.54 -10.80 9.53
C TYR A 10 5.42 -12.33 9.59
N LEU A 11 6.42 -13.03 9.07
CA LEU A 11 6.58 -14.47 9.13
C LEU A 11 7.62 -14.79 10.21
N GLY A 12 7.14 -15.21 11.38
CA GLY A 12 7.99 -15.42 12.57
C GLY A 12 9.02 -16.55 12.44
N GLU A 13 8.70 -17.63 11.74
CA GLU A 13 9.62 -18.76 11.54
C GLU A 13 10.81 -18.40 10.67
N GLU A 14 10.57 -17.60 9.62
CA GLU A 14 11.59 -17.17 8.67
C GLU A 14 12.27 -15.86 9.09
N LYS A 15 11.74 -15.18 10.13
CA LYS A 15 12.15 -13.83 10.55
C LYS A 15 12.08 -12.81 9.42
N ARG A 16 10.97 -12.84 8.68
CA ARG A 16 10.77 -12.00 7.48
C ARG A 16 9.60 -11.07 7.70
N ALA A 17 9.82 -9.79 7.50
CA ALA A 17 8.83 -8.74 7.58
C ALA A 17 8.74 -7.96 6.27
N GLY A 18 7.57 -7.44 5.96
CA GLY A 18 7.33 -6.70 4.74
C GLY A 18 5.95 -6.06 4.74
N PHE A 19 5.78 -5.01 3.95
CA PHE A 19 4.51 -4.29 3.81
C PHE A 19 4.06 -4.28 2.36
N GLY A 20 2.79 -3.97 2.17
CA GLY A 20 2.24 -3.69 0.86
C GLY A 20 1.01 -2.81 0.94
N GLY A 21 0.68 -2.17 -0.18
CA GLY A 21 -0.43 -1.24 -0.23
C GLY A 21 -0.82 -0.84 -1.65
N VAL A 22 -1.97 -0.19 -1.74
CA VAL A 22 -2.57 0.26 -3.00
C VAL A 22 -3.08 1.69 -2.83
N ILE A 23 -2.87 2.50 -3.86
CA ILE A 23 -3.40 3.85 -4.00
C ILE A 23 -4.48 3.81 -5.08
N ARG A 24 -5.66 4.36 -4.77
CA ARG A 24 -6.85 4.36 -5.63
C ARG A 24 -7.43 5.75 -5.79
N ASP A 25 -8.06 5.98 -6.94
CA ASP A 25 -8.82 7.19 -7.22
C ASP A 25 -10.23 7.16 -6.58
N ASN A 26 -11.01 8.21 -6.82
CA ASN A 26 -12.37 8.34 -6.27
C ASN A 26 -13.38 7.35 -6.87
N ASN A 27 -13.06 6.76 -8.01
CA ASN A 27 -13.87 5.76 -8.69
C ASN A 27 -13.47 4.33 -8.27
N GLY A 28 -12.51 4.20 -7.34
CA GLY A 28 -11.94 2.91 -6.93
C GLY A 28 -10.93 2.35 -7.93
N SER A 29 -10.55 3.11 -8.97
CA SER A 29 -9.57 2.68 -9.96
C SER A 29 -8.17 2.66 -9.35
N TRP A 30 -7.40 1.64 -9.72
CA TRP A 30 -6.01 1.48 -9.31
C TRP A 30 -5.15 2.58 -9.91
N ILE A 31 -4.42 3.32 -9.06
CA ILE A 31 -3.39 4.28 -9.50
C ILE A 31 -2.03 3.60 -9.44
N VAL A 32 -1.66 3.06 -8.27
CA VAL A 32 -0.39 2.36 -8.06
C VAL A 32 -0.52 1.39 -6.90
N GLY A 33 0.15 0.24 -6.98
CA GLY A 33 0.36 -0.64 -5.83
C GLY A 33 1.83 -0.83 -5.57
N PHE A 34 2.13 -1.15 -4.32
CA PHE A 34 3.49 -1.28 -3.82
C PHE A 34 3.62 -2.43 -2.84
N SER A 35 4.80 -3.02 -2.78
CA SER A 35 5.19 -3.97 -1.74
C SER A 35 6.69 -3.89 -1.49
N SER A 36 7.12 -4.11 -0.26
CA SER A 36 8.55 -4.14 0.08
C SER A 36 8.86 -5.13 1.18
N PHE A 37 10.05 -5.73 1.07
CA PHE A 37 10.68 -6.50 2.11
C PHE A 37 11.47 -5.59 3.06
N LEU A 38 11.49 -5.93 4.35
CA LEU A 38 12.17 -5.18 5.40
C LEU A 38 13.12 -6.04 6.25
N GLY A 39 13.24 -7.34 6.00
CA GLY A 39 14.03 -8.23 6.85
C GLY A 39 13.35 -8.53 8.18
N ASP A 40 14.13 -8.85 9.21
CA ASP A 40 13.63 -9.11 10.57
C ASP A 40 13.37 -7.77 11.28
N CYS A 41 12.11 -7.41 11.47
CA CYS A 41 11.74 -6.23 12.23
C CYS A 41 10.37 -6.34 12.90
N ALA A 42 10.13 -5.50 13.91
CA ALA A 42 8.88 -5.47 14.63
C ALA A 42 7.72 -5.05 13.72
N ILE A 43 6.55 -5.67 13.89
CA ILE A 43 5.35 -5.38 13.08
C ILE A 43 4.96 -3.90 13.10
N LEU A 44 5.16 -3.19 14.21
CA LEU A 44 4.90 -1.76 14.31
C LEU A 44 5.79 -0.94 13.35
N LEU A 45 7.05 -1.35 13.16
CA LEU A 45 7.96 -0.70 12.23
C LEU A 45 7.52 -0.95 10.77
N VAL A 46 7.04 -2.16 10.47
CA VAL A 46 6.50 -2.52 9.15
C VAL A 46 5.34 -1.61 8.78
N GLU A 47 4.36 -1.46 9.67
CA GLU A 47 3.20 -0.59 9.47
C GLU A 47 3.62 0.87 9.29
N LEU A 48 4.51 1.39 10.14
CA LEU A 48 4.98 2.79 10.03
C LEU A 48 5.74 3.05 8.72
N LEU A 49 6.59 2.12 8.30
CA LEU A 49 7.35 2.24 7.05
C LEU A 49 6.46 2.12 5.82
N GLY A 50 5.45 1.24 5.86
CA GLY A 50 4.44 1.16 4.82
C GLY A 50 3.66 2.48 4.67
N MET A 51 3.30 3.14 5.78
CA MET A 51 2.58 4.43 5.75
C MET A 51 3.45 5.50 5.12
N ARG A 52 4.71 5.59 5.56
CA ARG A 52 5.68 6.52 5.00
C ARG A 52 5.87 6.31 3.50
N HIS A 53 5.97 5.06 3.06
CA HIS A 53 6.16 4.72 1.65
C HIS A 53 4.92 5.08 0.81
N GLY A 54 3.72 4.70 1.26
CA GLY A 54 2.46 5.04 0.59
C GLY A 54 2.25 6.55 0.45
N LEU A 55 2.54 7.33 1.50
CA LEU A 55 2.46 8.80 1.46
C LEU A 55 3.48 9.41 0.49
N ALA A 56 4.70 8.89 0.45
CA ALA A 56 5.73 9.33 -0.49
C ALA A 56 5.31 9.05 -1.95
N LEU A 57 4.71 7.88 -2.21
CA LEU A 57 4.19 7.55 -3.55
C LEU A 57 3.02 8.45 -3.96
N VAL A 58 2.11 8.79 -3.05
CA VAL A 58 1.07 9.80 -3.34
C VAL A 58 1.70 11.14 -3.67
N TRP A 59 2.70 11.57 -2.91
CA TRP A 59 3.40 12.80 -3.19
C TRP A 59 4.05 12.80 -4.58
N GLU A 60 4.76 11.74 -4.94
CA GLU A 60 5.49 11.63 -6.21
C GLU A 60 4.57 11.42 -7.43
N LYS A 61 3.58 10.52 -7.33
CA LYS A 61 2.78 10.07 -8.49
C LYS A 61 1.45 10.78 -8.65
N VAL A 62 0.94 11.41 -7.59
CA VAL A 62 -0.38 12.05 -7.62
C VAL A 62 -0.26 13.56 -7.42
N ILE A 63 0.54 13.99 -6.46
CA ILE A 63 0.64 15.43 -6.09
C ILE A 63 1.68 16.16 -6.94
N HIS A 64 2.82 15.53 -7.27
CA HIS A 64 3.89 16.18 -8.03
C HIS A 64 3.45 16.61 -9.44
N ASP A 65 2.59 15.80 -10.08
CA ASP A 65 1.96 16.13 -11.36
C ASP A 65 0.99 17.33 -11.25
N ILE A 66 0.57 17.65 -10.03
CA ILE A 66 -0.27 18.81 -9.75
C ILE A 66 0.42 19.79 -8.80
N ARG A 67 1.57 20.30 -9.22
CA ARG A 67 2.14 21.57 -8.71
C ARG A 67 1.13 22.75 -8.68
N LYS A 68 -0.03 22.61 -9.34
CA LYS A 68 -1.17 23.55 -9.26
C LYS A 68 -1.98 23.50 -7.95
N PHE A 69 -1.91 22.43 -7.16
CA PHE A 69 -2.78 22.21 -5.99
C PHE A 69 -2.14 22.50 -4.62
N LEU A 70 -0.89 22.97 -4.58
CA LEU A 70 -0.19 23.36 -3.34
C LEU A 70 -0.89 24.49 -2.54
N SER A 71 -1.98 25.07 -3.05
CA SER A 71 -2.81 26.07 -2.38
C SER A 71 -4.06 25.53 -1.68
N LEU A 72 -4.41 24.25 -1.86
CA LEU A 72 -5.60 23.68 -1.21
C LEU A 72 -5.18 22.93 0.05
N GLY A 73 -5.62 23.38 1.22
CA GLY A 73 -5.34 22.70 2.50
C GLY A 73 -5.87 21.27 2.49
N TRP A 74 -4.99 20.29 2.61
CA TRP A 74 -5.36 18.87 2.61
C TRP A 74 -5.74 18.42 4.01
N ILE A 75 -6.83 17.64 4.11
CA ILE A 75 -7.23 16.93 5.32
C ILE A 75 -6.90 15.45 5.11
N ALA A 76 -5.95 14.93 5.89
CA ALA A 76 -5.65 13.50 5.92
C ALA A 76 -6.50 12.83 7.00
N LEU A 77 -7.31 11.85 6.63
CA LEU A 77 -8.08 11.03 7.55
C LEU A 77 -7.47 9.64 7.59
N VAL A 78 -7.03 9.21 8.77
CA VAL A 78 -6.53 7.85 9.02
C VAL A 78 -7.64 7.05 9.66
N GLN A 79 -7.99 5.92 9.06
CA GLN A 79 -9.02 5.00 9.56
C GLN A 79 -8.44 3.60 9.64
N HIS A 80 -8.68 2.91 10.75
CA HIS A 80 -8.31 1.52 10.93
C HIS A 80 -9.50 0.61 10.59
N ASN A 81 -9.36 -0.24 9.58
CA ASN A 81 -10.36 -1.22 9.17
C ASN A 81 -9.93 -2.63 9.58
N LEU A 82 -10.90 -3.55 9.71
CA LEU A 82 -10.62 -4.96 9.99
C LEU A 82 -9.86 -5.60 8.81
N ARG A 83 -8.91 -6.49 9.13
CA ARG A 83 -7.99 -7.14 8.15
C ARG A 83 -8.72 -7.87 7.03
N GLU A 84 -9.87 -8.48 7.32
CA GLU A 84 -10.63 -9.28 6.36
C GLU A 84 -11.21 -8.44 5.21
N ALA A 85 -11.40 -7.13 5.44
CA ALA A 85 -11.94 -6.20 4.44
C ALA A 85 -10.87 -5.65 3.47
N ASN A 86 -9.59 -6.03 3.60
CA ASN A 86 -8.48 -5.48 2.82
C ASN A 86 -7.62 -6.57 2.15
N SER A 87 -8.30 -7.47 1.42
CA SER A 87 -7.70 -8.63 0.73
C SER A 87 -6.51 -8.28 -0.17
N VAL A 88 -6.57 -7.14 -0.86
CA VAL A 88 -5.54 -6.65 -1.79
C VAL A 88 -4.26 -6.28 -1.06
N THR A 89 -4.34 -5.51 0.03
CA THR A 89 -3.14 -5.06 0.75
C THR A 89 -2.51 -6.19 1.55
N ASN A 90 -3.32 -7.12 2.08
CA ASN A 90 -2.81 -8.34 2.70
C ASN A 90 -2.03 -9.20 1.68
N PHE A 91 -2.53 -9.33 0.44
CA PHE A 91 -1.79 -10.00 -0.62
C PHE A 91 -0.46 -9.30 -0.91
N LEU A 92 -0.47 -7.98 -1.08
CA LEU A 92 0.74 -7.19 -1.33
C LEU A 92 1.71 -7.21 -0.15
N ALA A 93 1.22 -7.24 1.09
CA ALA A 93 2.04 -7.36 2.29
C ALA A 93 2.73 -8.72 2.32
N LYS A 94 2.00 -9.80 2.05
CA LYS A 94 2.56 -11.16 1.91
C LYS A 94 3.56 -11.24 0.75
N LEU A 95 3.28 -10.58 -0.37
CA LEU A 95 4.20 -10.48 -1.49
C LEU A 95 5.49 -9.78 -1.07
N GLY A 96 5.39 -8.69 -0.29
CA GLY A 96 6.52 -7.96 0.27
C GLY A 96 7.38 -8.82 1.20
N VAL A 97 6.79 -9.73 1.97
CA VAL A 97 7.58 -10.67 2.79
C VAL A 97 8.28 -11.74 1.93
N ARG A 98 7.64 -12.20 0.86
CA ARG A 98 8.12 -13.28 -0.01
C ARG A 98 9.14 -12.83 -1.07
N SER A 99 8.98 -11.61 -1.58
CA SER A 99 9.85 -11.01 -2.59
C SER A 99 10.98 -10.25 -1.91
N SER A 100 12.25 -10.59 -2.18
CA SER A 100 13.40 -9.86 -1.63
C SER A 100 13.56 -8.44 -2.21
N THR A 101 12.71 -8.03 -3.15
CA THR A 101 12.77 -6.76 -3.88
C THR A 101 11.49 -5.95 -3.72
N SER A 102 11.63 -4.62 -3.59
CA SER A 102 10.50 -3.69 -3.62
C SER A 102 9.86 -3.66 -5.02
N LEU A 103 8.53 -3.63 -5.06
CA LEU A 103 7.75 -3.62 -6.28
C LEU A 103 6.85 -2.38 -6.28
N THR A 104 6.70 -1.77 -7.45
CA THR A 104 5.71 -0.73 -7.75
C THR A 104 5.03 -1.09 -9.07
N SER A 105 3.71 -1.27 -9.07
CA SER A 105 2.94 -1.61 -10.28
C SER A 105 1.82 -0.60 -10.57
N ASN A 106 1.72 -0.20 -11.83
CA ASN A 106 0.69 0.73 -12.32
C ASN A 106 -0.63 0.01 -12.65
N SER A 107 -0.65 -1.32 -12.63
CA SER A 107 -1.82 -2.15 -12.91
C SER A 107 -1.60 -3.58 -12.38
N PRO A 108 -2.63 -4.26 -11.88
CA PRO A 108 -2.56 -5.66 -11.53
C PRO A 108 -2.62 -6.54 -12.79
N GLN A 109 -1.57 -6.58 -13.62
CA GLN A 109 -1.56 -7.53 -14.75
C GLN A 109 -1.57 -9.01 -14.29
N ASP A 110 -1.26 -9.26 -13.01
CA ASP A 110 -1.33 -10.59 -12.37
C ASP A 110 -2.44 -10.72 -11.30
N CYS A 111 -3.32 -9.72 -11.12
CA CYS A 111 -4.32 -9.74 -10.03
C CYS A 111 -5.76 -9.42 -10.48
N SER A 112 -6.15 -9.85 -11.68
CA SER A 112 -7.54 -9.83 -12.14
C SER A 112 -8.50 -10.54 -11.17
N SER A 113 -8.02 -11.54 -10.44
CA SER A 113 -8.76 -12.30 -9.42
C SER A 113 -8.92 -11.56 -8.07
N LEU A 114 -8.18 -10.47 -7.82
CA LEU A 114 -8.30 -9.67 -6.58
C LEU A 114 -9.34 -8.53 -6.70
N LEU A 115 -9.71 -8.13 -7.92
CA LEU A 115 -10.84 -7.21 -8.18
C LEU A 115 -12.18 -7.77 -7.68
N LEU A 116 -12.32 -9.09 -7.57
CA LEU A 116 -13.52 -9.78 -7.09
C LEU A 116 -13.68 -9.81 -5.57
N LEU A 117 -12.66 -9.42 -4.79
CA LEU A 117 -12.72 -9.35 -3.33
C LEU A 117 -12.99 -7.93 -2.81
N MET A 118 -13.60 -7.08 -3.64
CA MET A 118 -13.91 -5.67 -3.38
C MET A 118 -15.42 -5.36 -3.31
N GLN A 119 -16.28 -6.34 -3.00
CA GLN A 119 -17.66 -6.12 -2.57
C GLN A 119 -17.80 -6.29 -1.07
#